data_AF-A0A9D6PJN8-F1
#
_entry.id   AF-A0A9D6PJN8-F1
#
_cell.length_a   1.000
_cell.length_b   1.000
_cell.length_c   1.000
_cell.angle_alpha   90.00
_cell.angle_beta   90.00
_cell.angle_gamma   90.00
#
_symmetry.space_group_name_H-M   'P 1'
#
loop_
_entity.id
_entity.type
_entity.pdbx_description
1 polymer ?
#
loop_
_entity_poly.entity_id
_entity_poly.type
_entity_poly.pdbx_seq_one_letter_code
_entity_poly.pdbx_strand_id
1 'polypeptide(L)' 'MTGLFFDTDILLDLLLARVPHHMPAAQLLSLVEAGVIRGYVSPLTVADLHYVLRRAMTKAAAVRCVRKLR' A
#
# COMPACT_ATOMS: atom_id res chain seq x y z
N MET A 1 3.81 20.93 -5.13
CA MET A 1 3.15 19.61 -5.17
C MET A 1 3.70 18.79 -4.02
N THR A 2 2.85 18.37 -3.09
CA THR A 2 3.30 17.74 -1.83
C THR A 2 3.69 16.29 -2.08
N GLY A 3 4.91 15.92 -1.67
CA GLY A 3 5.39 14.54 -1.69
C GLY A 3 5.18 13.88 -0.32
N LEU A 4 4.62 12.68 -0.29
CA LEU A 4 4.45 11.88 0.92
C LEU A 4 5.14 10.54 0.77
N PHE A 5 5.98 10.19 1.73
CA PHE A 5 6.62 8.88 1.81
C PHE A 5 5.80 7.98 2.74
N PHE A 6 5.30 6.88 2.19
CA PHE A 6 4.43 5.94 2.89
C PHE A 6 5.23 4.82 3.52
N ASP A 7 4.91 4.52 4.78
CA ASP A 7 5.35 3.30 5.44
C ASP A 7 4.57 2.08 4.92
N THR A 8 5.16 0.90 5.06
CA THR A 8 4.59 -0.40 4.69
C THR A 8 3.24 -0.64 5.37
N ASP A 9 3.08 -0.22 6.63
CA ASP A 9 1.85 -0.42 7.40
C ASP A 9 0.64 0.28 6.76
N ILE A 10 0.78 1.49 6.22
CA ILE A 10 -0.33 2.20 5.54
C ILE A 10 -0.83 1.40 4.33
N LEU A 11 0.09 0.78 3.59
CA LEU A 11 -0.25 -0.05 2.44
C LEU A 11 -0.87 -1.38 2.89
N LEU A 12 -0.42 -1.97 4.00
CA LEU A 12 -1.06 -3.15 4.60
C LEU A 12 -2.47 -2.83 5.09
N ASP A 13 -2.69 -1.66 5.69
CA ASP A 13 -3.99 -1.23 6.17
C ASP A 13 -5.01 -1.11 5.03
N LEU A 14 -4.56 -0.60 3.87
CA LEU A 14 -5.36 -0.62 2.64
C LEU A 14 -5.58 -2.06 2.13
N LEU A 15 -4.51 -2.81 1.88
CA LEU A 15 -4.54 -4.07 1.13
C LEU A 15 -5.19 -5.23 1.90
N LEU A 16 -5.13 -5.20 3.23
CA LEU A 16 -5.68 -6.22 4.12
C LEU A 16 -6.91 -5.74 4.90
N ALA A 17 -7.41 -4.53 4.64
CA ALA A 17 -8.53 -3.93 5.35
C ALA A 17 -8.36 -3.93 6.88
N ARG A 18 -7.16 -3.56 7.38
CA ARG A 18 -6.87 -3.54 8.82
C ARG A 18 -7.59 -2.38 9.50
N VAL A 19 -8.35 -2.68 10.54
CA VAL A 19 -9.01 -1.68 11.40
C VAL A 19 -8.04 -1.27 12.52
N PRO A 20 -8.01 0.01 12.94
CA PRO A 20 -8.90 1.11 12.54
C PRO A 20 -8.45 1.95 11.33
N HIS A 21 -7.30 1.65 10.74
CA HIS A 21 -6.62 2.57 9.82
C HIS A 21 -6.98 2.39 8.33
N HIS A 22 -7.82 1.41 8.00
CA HIS A 22 -8.21 1.13 6.61
C HIS A 22 -8.79 2.36 5.88
N MET A 23 -9.75 3.05 6.49
CA MET A 23 -10.40 4.22 5.88
C MET A 23 -9.44 5.40 5.68
N PRO A 24 -8.65 5.81 6.69
CA PRO A 24 -7.59 6.80 6.50
C PRO A 24 -6.59 6.43 5.40
N ALA A 25 -6.15 5.17 5.34
CA ALA A 25 -5.22 4.71 4.31
C ALA A 25 -5.85 4.82 2.91
N ALA A 26 -7.10 4.37 2.75
CA ALA A 26 -7.84 4.49 1.50
C ALA A 26 -7.95 5.95 1.03
N GLN A 27 -8.28 6.87 1.94
CA GLN A 27 -8.35 8.30 1.63
C GLN A 27 -7.00 8.86 1.15
N LEU A 28 -5.89 8.51 1.81
CA LEU A 28 -4.56 8.95 1.40
C LEU A 28 -4.20 8.44 0.00
N LEU A 29 -4.45 7.17 -0.31
CA LEU A 29 -4.15 6.63 -1.63
C LEU A 29 -5.09 7.19 -2.72
N SER A 30 -6.35 7.49 -2.42
CA SER A 30 -7.23 8.20 -3.37
C SER A 30 -6.71 9.60 -3.73
N LEU A 31 -6.05 10.30 -2.80
CA LEU A 31 -5.40 11.58 -3.11
C LEU A 31 -4.18 11.41 -4.02
N VAL A 32 -3.46 10.29 -3.92
CA VAL A 32 -2.38 9.93 -4.85
C VAL A 32 -2.97 9.63 -6.24
N GLU A 33 -4.03 8.82 -6.32
CA GLU A 33 -4.71 8.49 -7.58
C GLU A 33 -5.31 9.74 -8.26
N ALA A 34 -5.84 10.67 -7.49
CA ALA A 34 -6.36 11.95 -7.98
C ALA A 34 -5.26 12.98 -8.36
N GLY A 35 -3.98 12.66 -8.15
CA GLY A 35 -2.86 13.56 -8.46
C GLY A 35 -2.72 14.76 -7.52
N VAL A 36 -3.44 14.78 -6.39
CA VAL A 36 -3.40 15.87 -5.40
C VAL A 36 -2.06 15.85 -4.63
N ILE A 37 -1.56 14.65 -4.33
CA ILE A 37 -0.25 14.43 -3.71
C ILE A 37 0.55 13.41 -4.52
N ARG A 38 1.87 13.43 -4.36
CA ARG A 38 2.75 12.40 -4.93
C ARG A 38 3.15 11.41 -3.85
N GLY A 39 2.83 10.14 -4.04
CA GLY A 39 3.20 9.05 -3.15
C GLY A 39 4.57 8.45 -3.48
N TYR A 40 5.32 8.10 -2.44
CA TYR A 40 6.61 7.42 -2.53
C TYR A 40 6.67 6.28 -1.52
N VAL A 41 7.44 5.24 -1.81
CA VAL A 41 7.71 4.10 -0.92
C VAL A 41 9.17 3.71 -1.03
N SER A 42 9.68 2.99 -0.02
CA SER A 42 11.00 2.36 -0.12
C SER A 42 10.95 1.18 -1.10
N PRO A 43 12.04 0.86 -1.81
CA PRO A 43 12.19 -0.45 -2.45
C PRO A 43 11.99 -1.62 -1.47
N LEU A 44 12.34 -1.44 -0.20
CA LEU A 44 12.16 -2.45 0.84
C LEU A 44 10.67 -2.71 1.14
N THR A 45 9.83 -1.67 1.07
CA THR A 45 8.36 -1.78 1.25
C THR A 45 7.75 -2.79 0.27
N VAL A 46 8.28 -2.89 -0.95
CA VAL A 46 7.82 -3.87 -1.95
C VAL A 46 8.09 -5.31 -1.48
N ALA A 47 9.27 -5.55 -0.92
CA ALA A 47 9.66 -6.86 -0.39
C ALA A 47 8.86 -7.22 0.87
N ASP A 48 8.70 -6.27 1.79
CA ASP A 48 7.96 -6.45 3.04
C ASP A 48 6.48 -6.73 2.78
N LEU A 49 5.86 -5.96 1.87
CA LEU A 49 4.48 -6.22 1.45
C LEU A 49 4.34 -7.62 0.86
N HIS A 50 5.24 -8.02 -0.05
CA HIS A 50 5.18 -9.37 -0.60
C HIS A 50 5.31 -10.44 0.50
N TYR A 51 6.20 -10.25 1.47
CA TYR A 51 6.42 -11.18 2.58
C TYR A 51 5.22 -11.29 3.53
N VAL A 52 4.52 -10.20 3.81
CA VAL A 52 3.32 -10.22 4.65
C VAL A 52 2.12 -10.76 3.88
N LEU A 53 1.87 -10.28 2.66
CA LEU A 53 0.71 -10.66 1.85
C LEU A 53 0.71 -12.15 1.50
N ARG A 54 1.86 -12.76 1.20
CA ARG A 54 1.92 -14.22 0.94
C ARG A 54 1.46 -15.09 2.12
N ARG A 55 1.42 -14.55 3.34
CA ARG A 55 0.91 -15.25 4.54
C ARG A 55 -0.60 -15.05 4.73
N ALA A 56 -1.15 -13.96 4.21
CA ALA A 56 -2.56 -13.60 4.34
C ALA A 56 -3.43 -14.02 3.14
N MET A 57 -2.83 -14.23 1.96
CA MET A 57 -3.53 -14.58 0.72
C MET A 57 -2.69 -15.50 -0.16
N THR A 58 -3.30 -15.99 -1.25
CA THR A 58 -2.59 -16.83 -2.23
C THR A 58 -1.41 -16.09 -2.85
N LYS A 59 -0.36 -16.82 -3.25
CA LYS A 59 0.80 -16.25 -3.95
C LYS A 59 0.40 -15.37 -5.14
N ALA A 60 -0.57 -15.81 -5.94
CA ALA A 60 -1.05 -15.06 -7.09
C ALA A 60 -1.73 -13.74 -6.68
N ALA A 61 -2.51 -13.74 -5.60
CA ALA A 61 -3.13 -12.52 -5.07
C ALA A 61 -2.08 -11.55 -4.51
N ALA A 62 -1.09 -12.04 -3.75
CA ALA A 62 -0.02 -11.23 -3.19
C ALA A 62 0.79 -10.51 -4.28
N VAL A 63 1.18 -11.22 -5.34
CA VAL A 63 1.88 -10.65 -6.50
C VAL A 63 1.02 -9.59 -7.21
N ARG A 64 -0.29 -9.82 -7.38
CA ARG A 64 -1.19 -8.83 -7.98
C ARG A 64 -1.25 -7.54 -7.16
N CYS A 65 -1.30 -7.63 -5.83
CA CYS A 65 -1.33 -6.45 -4.98
C CYS A 65 -0.04 -5.63 -5.09
N VAL A 66 1.12 -6.28 -5.02
CA VAL A 66 2.42 -5.59 -5.12
C VAL A 66 2.62 -4.93 -6.49
N ARG A 67 2.11 -5.54 -7.57
CA ARG A 67 2.16 -4.96 -8.93
C ARG A 67 1.40 -3.64 -9.09
N LYS A 68 0.47 -3.31 -8.18
CA LYS A 68 -0.25 -2.03 -8.21
C LYS A 68 0.59 -0.84 -7.73
N LEU A 69 1.75 -1.08 -7.13
CA LEU A 69 2.65 -0.04 -6.61
C LEU A 69 3.61 0.51 -7.68
N ARG A 70 3.38 0.18 -8.95
CA ARG A 70 4.26 0.55 -10.07
C ARG A 70 3.77 1.79 -10.78
#